data_AF-A0A1S8T386-F1
#
_entry.id   AF-A0A1S8T386-F1
#
_cell.length_a   1.000
_cell.length_b   1.000
_cell.length_c   1.000
_cell.angle_alpha   90.00
_cell.angle_beta   90.00
_cell.angle_gamma   90.00
#
_symmetry.space_group_name_H-M   'P 1'
#
loop_
_entity.id
_entity.type
_entity.pdbx_description
1 polymer ?
#
loop_
_entity_poly.entity_id
_entity_poly.type
_entity_poly.pdbx_seq_one_letter_code
_entity_poly.pdbx_strand_id
1 'polypeptide(L)'
;MRKNYFAKLVKYMKNVYNIDDGLNELTDGRINPTYDTTKVVTLVLLGFLLRIKSFNELNLMIKNNEFSKLFPRGTRLLLVDAIRDTLKVIDIKGLKEINEYIIKRAVENKVFKNGTIDGYTVAAIDGTKFFGSNKKSCPECLRNKTHCFHSGAVMQ
;
A
#
# COMPACT_ATOMS: atom_id res chain seq x y z
N MET A 1 14.33 18.77 -21.94
CA MET A 1 13.20 17.82 -21.78
C MET A 1 13.09 17.35 -20.32
N ARG A 2 12.32 18.03 -19.46
CA ARG A 2 11.77 17.40 -18.22
C ARG A 2 10.28 17.69 -18.19
N LYS A 3 9.55 17.13 -19.16
CA LYS A 3 8.10 16.97 -19.05
C LYS A 3 7.89 16.06 -17.83
N ASN A 4 7.47 16.64 -16.72
CA ASN A 4 7.52 16.03 -15.38
C ASN A 4 6.71 14.72 -15.34
N TYR A 5 7.38 13.58 -15.58
CA TYR A 5 6.77 12.26 -15.65
C TYR A 5 6.04 11.90 -14.36
N PHE A 6 6.55 12.36 -13.22
CA PHE A 6 5.88 12.20 -11.92
C PHE A 6 4.55 12.96 -11.87
N ALA A 7 4.51 14.22 -12.29
CA ALA A 7 3.26 14.97 -12.36
C ALA A 7 2.26 14.34 -13.35
N LYS A 8 2.75 13.76 -14.46
CA LYS A 8 1.91 12.99 -15.39
C LYS A 8 1.36 11.71 -14.75
N LEU A 9 2.18 10.98 -14.00
CA LEU A 9 1.76 9.79 -13.26
C LEU A 9 0.66 10.15 -12.24
N VAL A 10 0.89 11.16 -11.41
CA VAL A 10 -0.10 11.64 -10.43
C VAL A 10 -1.39 12.06 -11.13
N LYS A 11 -1.30 12.81 -12.23
CA LYS A 11 -2.48 13.20 -13.01
C LYS A 11 -3.21 11.99 -13.61
N TYR A 12 -2.48 10.99 -14.06
CA TYR A 12 -3.05 9.76 -14.61
C TYR A 12 -3.77 8.94 -13.54
N MET A 13 -3.18 8.78 -12.36
CA MET A 13 -3.82 8.15 -11.20
C MET A 13 -5.13 8.84 -10.82
N LYS A 14 -5.12 10.18 -10.78
CA LYS A 14 -6.33 10.98 -10.48
C LYS A 14 -7.40 10.84 -11.56
N ASN A 15 -7.02 10.99 -12.83
CA ASN A 15 -8.01 11.14 -13.91
C ASN A 15 -8.51 9.81 -14.49
N VAL A 16 -7.72 8.73 -14.40
CA VAL A 16 -8.05 7.43 -15.03
C VAL A 16 -8.51 6.41 -14.01
N TYR A 17 -7.93 6.47 -12.81
CA TYR A 17 -8.21 5.55 -11.71
C TYR A 17 -8.96 6.21 -10.55
N ASN A 18 -9.32 7.50 -10.65
CA ASN A 18 -10.11 8.21 -9.64
C ASN A 18 -9.66 7.93 -8.20
N ILE A 19 -8.33 7.84 -8.00
CA ILE A 19 -7.74 7.42 -6.72
C ILE A 19 -8.18 8.34 -5.57
N ASP A 20 -8.36 9.63 -5.86
CA ASP A 20 -8.80 10.61 -4.85
C ASP A 20 -10.18 10.23 -4.28
N ASP A 21 -11.12 9.77 -5.11
CA ASP A 21 -12.48 9.41 -4.66
C ASP A 21 -12.42 8.26 -3.66
N GLY A 22 -11.72 7.19 -4.02
CA GLY A 22 -11.54 6.04 -3.12
C GLY A 22 -10.82 6.41 -1.82
N LEU A 23 -9.77 7.23 -1.90
CA LEU A 23 -9.06 7.68 -0.70
C LEU A 23 -9.90 8.57 0.21
N ASN A 24 -10.81 9.38 -0.34
CA ASN A 24 -11.72 10.24 0.43
C ASN A 24 -12.82 9.45 1.15
N GLU A 25 -13.18 8.27 0.65
CA GLU A 25 -14.15 7.36 1.28
C GLU A 25 -13.53 6.50 2.39
N LEU A 26 -12.20 6.54 2.56
CA LEU A 26 -11.53 5.77 3.61
C LEU A 26 -11.95 6.25 4.99
N THR A 27 -12.49 5.32 5.77
CA THR A 27 -12.81 5.56 7.17
C THR A 27 -11.52 5.57 8.00
N ASP A 28 -11.43 6.54 8.90
CA ASP A 28 -10.32 6.73 9.82
C ASP A 28 -10.80 6.64 11.26
N GLY A 29 -10.30 5.67 12.01
CA GLY A 29 -10.63 5.45 13.42
C GLY A 29 -9.93 6.39 14.41
N ARG A 30 -9.12 7.34 13.97
CA ARG A 30 -8.46 8.31 14.87
C ARG A 30 -9.49 9.24 15.54
N ILE A 31 -9.27 9.54 16.81
CA ILE A 31 -10.06 10.54 17.55
C ILE A 31 -9.49 11.94 17.24
N ASN A 32 -10.32 12.82 16.66
CA ASN A 32 -9.98 14.22 16.34
C ASN A 32 -8.65 14.39 15.58
N PRO A 33 -8.51 13.83 14.37
CA PRO A 33 -7.26 13.87 13.63
C PRO A 33 -6.88 15.31 13.25
N THR A 34 -5.66 15.72 13.61
CA THR A 34 -5.09 17.01 13.18
C THR A 34 -4.72 17.03 11.70
N TYR A 35 -4.42 15.85 11.14
CA TYR A 35 -3.99 15.69 9.75
C TYR A 35 -5.04 14.91 8.97
N ASP A 36 -5.42 15.46 7.82
CA ASP A 36 -6.35 14.84 6.88
C ASP A 36 -5.86 13.46 6.41
N THR A 37 -6.74 12.46 6.47
CA THR A 37 -6.46 11.05 6.15
C THR A 37 -6.04 10.88 4.70
N THR A 38 -6.77 11.48 3.76
CA THR A 38 -6.46 11.42 2.32
C THR A 38 -5.03 11.89 2.06
N LYS A 39 -4.62 13.00 2.67
CA LYS A 39 -3.24 13.52 2.54
C LYS A 39 -2.19 12.56 3.12
N VAL A 40 -2.46 11.97 4.28
CA VAL A 40 -1.56 10.98 4.90
C VAL A 40 -1.38 9.77 3.98
N VAL A 41 -2.48 9.17 3.53
CA VAL A 41 -2.46 7.94 2.72
C VAL A 41 -1.87 8.20 1.34
N THR A 42 -2.18 9.34 0.72
CA THR A 42 -1.57 9.76 -0.55
C THR A 42 -0.04 9.83 -0.43
N LEU A 43 0.48 10.38 0.67
CA LEU A 43 1.91 10.50 0.87
C LEU A 43 2.59 9.14 1.05
N VAL A 44 1.94 8.22 1.76
CA VAL A 44 2.40 6.83 1.91
C VAL A 44 2.40 6.11 0.57
N LEU A 45 1.31 6.23 -0.21
CA LEU A 45 1.20 5.64 -1.55
C LEU A 45 2.31 6.14 -2.48
N LEU A 46 2.61 7.44 -2.47
CA LEU A 46 3.70 8.01 -3.24
C LEU A 46 5.06 7.53 -2.75
N GLY A 47 5.23 7.35 -1.45
CA GLY A 47 6.44 6.75 -0.89
C GLY A 47 6.69 5.34 -1.42
N PHE A 48 5.63 4.52 -1.52
CA PHE A 48 5.72 3.20 -2.15
C PHE A 48 6.05 3.27 -3.64
N LEU A 49 5.38 4.13 -4.40
CA LEU A 49 5.63 4.30 -5.85
C LEU A 49 7.06 4.79 -6.15
N LEU A 50 7.62 5.63 -5.28
CA LEU A 50 8.99 6.12 -5.38
C LEU A 50 10.03 5.14 -4.78
N ARG A 51 9.58 4.00 -4.25
CA ARG A 51 10.44 2.98 -3.61
C ARG A 51 11.29 3.55 -2.47
N ILE A 52 10.72 4.45 -1.68
CA ILE A 52 11.36 4.98 -0.48
C ILE A 52 11.56 3.83 0.50
N LYS A 53 12.77 3.68 1.07
CA LYS A 53 13.16 2.47 1.80
C LYS A 53 12.57 2.41 3.21
N SER A 54 12.21 3.55 3.78
CA SER A 54 11.68 3.62 5.15
C SER A 54 10.82 4.86 5.39
N PHE A 55 9.97 4.80 6.42
CA PHE A 55 9.26 6.00 6.89
C PHE A 55 10.20 7.09 7.41
N ASN A 56 11.41 6.74 7.87
CA ASN A 56 12.40 7.73 8.28
C ASN A 56 12.94 8.51 7.08
N GLU A 57 13.22 7.83 5.97
CA GLU A 57 13.61 8.48 4.73
C GLU A 57 12.48 9.36 4.18
N LEU A 58 11.24 8.86 4.21
CA LEU A 58 10.05 9.65 3.86
C LEU A 58 9.96 10.93 4.73
N ASN A 59 10.22 10.84 6.04
CA ASN A 59 10.24 11.99 6.95
C ASN A 59 11.25 13.06 6.54
N LEU A 60 12.47 12.63 6.18
CA LEU A 60 13.52 13.53 5.75
C LEU A 60 13.12 14.27 4.47
N MET A 61 12.54 13.56 3.49
CA MET A 61 12.03 14.17 2.26
C MET A 61 10.87 15.15 2.52
N ILE A 62 9.98 14.86 3.47
CA ILE A 62 8.92 15.79 3.90
C ILE A 62 9.54 17.06 4.49
N LYS A 63 10.50 16.92 5.42
CA LYS A 63 11.21 18.04 6.05
C LYS A 63 11.97 18.89 5.03
N ASN A 64 12.51 18.27 3.99
CA ASN A 64 13.22 18.93 2.89
C ASN A 64 12.27 19.56 1.84
N ASN A 65 10.95 19.53 2.07
CA ASN A 65 9.93 20.10 1.18
C ASN A 65 9.89 19.46 -0.23
N GLU A 66 10.36 18.21 -0.38
CA GLU A 66 10.39 17.52 -1.68
C GLU A 66 8.97 17.27 -2.22
N PHE A 67 7.99 17.12 -1.33
CA PHE A 67 6.58 16.92 -1.66
C PHE A 67 5.74 18.20 -1.66
N SER A 68 6.36 19.38 -1.52
CA SER A 68 5.65 20.67 -1.41
C SER A 68 4.73 20.99 -2.59
N LYS A 69 5.02 20.46 -3.78
CA LYS A 69 4.21 20.66 -5.00
C LYS A 69 2.94 19.79 -5.06
N LEU A 70 2.82 18.79 -4.18
CA LEU A 70 1.67 17.89 -4.15
C LEU A 70 0.52 18.42 -3.30
N PHE A 71 0.82 19.33 -2.38
CA PHE A 71 -0.15 19.87 -1.45
C PHE A 71 -0.32 21.38 -1.66
N PRO A 72 -1.49 21.95 -1.34
CA PRO A 72 -1.68 23.40 -1.35
C PRO A 72 -0.64 24.12 -0.48
N ARG A 73 -0.25 25.34 -0.87
CA ARG A 73 0.67 26.18 -0.08
C ARG A 73 0.09 26.40 1.32
N GLY A 74 0.92 26.29 2.36
CA GLY A 74 0.52 26.42 3.76
C GLY A 74 0.00 25.14 4.42
N THR A 75 0.02 23.99 3.71
CA THR A 75 -0.30 22.70 4.33
C THR A 75 0.71 22.36 5.41
N ARG A 76 0.24 22.07 6.63
CA ARG A 76 1.08 21.61 7.74
C ARG A 76 1.81 20.33 7.35
N LEU A 77 3.13 20.31 7.50
CA LEU A 77 3.94 19.13 7.22
C LEU A 77 3.52 17.97 8.11
N LEU A 78 3.33 16.82 7.48
CA LEU A 78 2.96 15.56 8.15
C LEU A 78 4.13 15.05 8.98
N LEU A 79 3.85 14.67 10.23
CA LEU A 79 4.80 13.99 11.10
C LEU A 79 4.71 12.48 10.86
N VAL A 80 5.83 11.76 11.02
CA VAL A 80 5.84 10.29 10.91
C VAL A 80 4.88 9.64 11.91
N ASP A 81 4.71 10.24 13.08
CA ASP A 81 3.77 9.73 14.08
C ASP A 81 2.33 9.78 13.56
N ALA A 82 1.96 10.86 12.87
CA ALA A 82 0.66 10.96 12.22
C ALA A 82 0.48 9.88 11.13
N ILE A 83 1.52 9.58 10.35
CA ILE A 83 1.48 8.48 9.37
C ILE A 83 1.25 7.15 10.08
N ARG A 84 2.08 6.84 11.09
CA ARG A 84 2.01 5.60 11.87
C ARG A 84 0.63 5.42 12.51
N ASP A 85 0.11 6.45 13.17
CA ASP A 85 -1.15 6.36 13.89
C ASP A 85 -2.35 6.25 12.95
N THR A 86 -2.29 6.88 11.78
CA THR A 86 -3.31 6.68 10.74
C THR A 86 -3.30 5.23 10.26
N LEU A 87 -2.13 4.69 9.90
CA LEU A 87 -2.02 3.32 9.36
C LEU A 87 -2.45 2.23 10.36
N LYS A 88 -2.45 2.50 11.67
CA LYS A 88 -2.92 1.54 12.69
C LYS A 88 -4.44 1.36 12.68
N VAL A 89 -5.19 2.39 12.30
CA VAL A 89 -6.65 2.45 12.51
C VAL A 89 -7.43 2.74 11.23
N ILE A 90 -6.75 2.83 10.10
CA ILE A 90 -7.38 3.02 8.80
C ILE A 90 -8.18 1.77 8.41
N ASP A 91 -9.32 1.98 7.76
CA ASP A 91 -10.16 0.88 7.32
C ASP A 91 -9.50 0.03 6.23
N ILE A 92 -9.25 -1.25 6.58
CA ILE A 92 -8.70 -2.25 5.66
C ILE A 92 -9.72 -2.62 4.57
N LYS A 93 -11.04 -2.58 4.87
CA LYS A 93 -12.09 -2.91 3.90
C LYS A 93 -12.11 -1.89 2.77
N GLY A 94 -12.11 -0.60 3.08
CA GLY A 94 -12.00 0.47 2.09
C GLY A 94 -10.72 0.37 1.24
N LEU A 95 -9.57 0.06 1.86
CA LEU A 95 -8.33 -0.17 1.10
C LEU A 95 -8.45 -1.35 0.12
N LYS A 96 -9.14 -2.42 0.51
CA LYS A 96 -9.40 -3.58 -0.35
C LYS A 96 -10.30 -3.19 -1.52
N GLU A 97 -11.36 -2.43 -1.28
CA GLU A 97 -12.30 -1.96 -2.30
C GLU A 97 -11.61 -1.05 -3.33
N ILE A 98 -10.73 -0.15 -2.88
CA ILE A 98 -9.88 0.67 -3.76
C ILE A 98 -8.99 -0.22 -4.63
N ASN A 99 -8.33 -1.22 -4.04
CA ASN A 99 -7.47 -2.14 -4.79
C ASN A 99 -8.25 -2.95 -5.83
N GLU A 100 -9.42 -3.47 -5.47
CA GLU A 100 -10.31 -4.18 -6.40
C GLU A 100 -10.76 -3.28 -7.56
N TYR A 101 -11.10 -2.03 -7.27
CA TYR A 101 -11.43 -1.03 -8.29
C TYR A 101 -10.24 -0.77 -9.23
N ILE A 102 -9.03 -0.58 -8.70
CA ILE A 102 -7.82 -0.35 -9.51
C ILE A 102 -7.58 -1.53 -10.45
N ILE A 103 -7.68 -2.77 -9.95
CA ILE A 103 -7.48 -3.98 -10.75
C ILE A 103 -8.52 -4.06 -11.86
N LYS A 104 -9.81 -3.88 -11.52
CA LYS A 104 -10.89 -3.88 -12.51
C LYS A 104 -10.65 -2.83 -13.59
N ARG A 105 -10.28 -1.61 -13.19
CA ARG A 105 -10.00 -0.50 -14.11
C ARG A 105 -8.79 -0.77 -15.01
N ALA A 106 -7.75 -1.42 -14.49
CA ALA A 106 -6.58 -1.82 -15.27
C ALA A 106 -6.94 -2.87 -16.34
N VAL A 107 -7.85 -3.81 -16.02
CA VAL A 107 -8.37 -4.80 -16.98
C VAL A 107 -9.19 -4.12 -18.08
N GLU A 108 -10.13 -3.24 -17.72
CA GLU A 108 -10.94 -2.46 -18.68
C GLU A 108 -10.06 -1.63 -19.64
N ASN A 109 -9.02 -1.01 -19.10
CA ASN A 109 -8.04 -0.23 -19.86
C ASN A 109 -7.06 -1.09 -20.68
N LYS A 110 -7.16 -2.43 -20.59
CA LYS A 110 -6.29 -3.39 -21.28
C LYS A 110 -4.81 -3.16 -21.01
N VAL A 111 -4.46 -2.75 -19.79
CA VAL A 111 -3.08 -2.41 -19.39
C VAL A 111 -2.11 -3.56 -19.67
N PHE A 112 -2.57 -4.80 -19.53
CA PHE A 112 -1.75 -6.00 -19.66
C PHE A 112 -1.85 -6.69 -21.03
N LYS A 113 -2.46 -6.07 -22.05
CA LYS A 113 -2.72 -6.73 -23.35
C LYS A 113 -1.46 -7.35 -23.99
N ASN A 114 -0.33 -6.66 -23.88
CA ASN A 114 0.94 -7.11 -24.47
C ASN A 114 1.71 -8.11 -23.59
N GLY A 115 1.19 -8.49 -22.43
CA GLY A 115 1.77 -9.46 -21.49
C GLY A 115 0.98 -10.75 -21.37
N THR A 116 0.09 -11.03 -22.34
CA THR A 116 -0.73 -12.25 -22.36
C THR A 116 -0.15 -13.29 -23.31
N ILE A 117 -0.26 -14.57 -22.96
CA ILE A 117 0.07 -15.72 -23.81
C ILE A 117 -1.25 -16.40 -24.15
N ASP A 118 -1.60 -16.49 -25.44
CA ASP A 118 -2.88 -17.01 -25.93
C ASP A 118 -4.12 -16.41 -25.24
N GLY A 119 -4.04 -15.12 -24.87
CA GLY A 119 -5.12 -14.41 -24.17
C GLY A 119 -5.17 -14.63 -22.66
N TYR A 120 -4.26 -15.44 -22.11
CA TYR A 120 -4.12 -15.66 -20.66
C TYR A 120 -3.03 -14.79 -20.05
N THR A 121 -3.33 -14.18 -18.91
CA THR A 121 -2.33 -13.50 -18.07
C THR A 121 -1.62 -14.52 -17.20
N VAL A 122 -0.31 -14.66 -17.35
CA VAL A 122 0.51 -15.53 -16.51
C VAL A 122 1.02 -14.74 -15.30
N ALA A 123 0.81 -15.27 -14.10
CA ALA A 123 1.37 -14.73 -12.87
C ALA A 123 2.23 -15.80 -12.19
N ALA A 124 3.47 -15.45 -11.86
CA ALA A 124 4.31 -16.25 -10.97
C ALA A 124 4.00 -15.79 -9.53
N ILE A 125 3.56 -16.73 -8.69
CA ILE A 125 3.33 -16.49 -7.28
C ILE A 125 4.48 -17.16 -6.55
N ASP A 126 5.37 -16.36 -5.94
CA ASP A 126 6.44 -16.89 -5.09
C ASP A 126 6.07 -16.69 -3.63
N GLY A 127 6.46 -17.63 -2.78
CA GLY A 127 6.12 -17.65 -1.37
C GLY A 127 7.34 -17.94 -0.53
N THR A 128 7.77 -16.99 0.29
CA THR A 128 8.82 -17.24 1.28
C THR A 128 8.19 -17.58 2.63
N LYS A 129 8.57 -18.73 3.19
CA LYS A 129 8.20 -19.11 4.56
C LYS A 129 9.00 -18.28 5.55
N PHE A 130 8.32 -17.37 6.26
CA PHE A 130 8.98 -16.43 7.17
C PHE A 130 9.17 -16.98 8.58
N PHE A 131 8.24 -17.80 9.05
CA PHE A 131 8.37 -18.49 10.33
C PHE A 131 7.76 -19.88 10.27
N GLY A 132 8.38 -20.82 10.98
CA GLY A 132 7.83 -22.15 11.20
C GLY A 132 8.34 -22.69 12.51
N SER A 133 7.44 -23.23 13.33
CA SER A 133 7.86 -24.01 14.50
C SER A 133 8.58 -25.27 14.01
N ASN A 134 9.91 -25.32 14.19
CA ASN A 134 10.75 -26.42 13.72
C ASN A 134 10.97 -27.51 14.79
N LYS A 135 10.44 -27.34 16.01
CA LYS A 135 10.43 -28.42 17.02
C LYS A 135 9.32 -29.42 16.68
N LYS A 136 9.61 -30.31 15.72
CA LYS A 136 8.70 -31.40 15.29
C LYS A 136 8.77 -32.64 16.18
N SER A 137 9.81 -32.79 17.01
CA SER A 137 9.99 -33.95 17.87
C SER A 137 9.70 -33.62 19.33
N CYS A 138 8.52 -34.01 19.79
CA CYS A 138 8.24 -34.20 21.20
C CYS A 138 7.61 -35.60 21.38
N PRO A 139 7.79 -36.27 22.54
CA PRO A 139 7.23 -37.61 22.78
C PRO A 139 5.70 -37.68 22.59
N GLU A 140 5.01 -36.55 22.77
CA GLU A 140 3.56 -36.41 22.63
C GLU A 140 3.09 -35.95 21.24
N CYS A 141 3.99 -35.49 20.38
CA CYS A 141 3.68 -34.90 19.08
C CYS A 141 3.07 -35.93 18.09
N LEU A 142 3.33 -37.23 18.31
CA LEU A 142 2.74 -38.34 17.55
C LEU A 142 1.44 -38.88 18.17
N ARG A 143 1.08 -38.43 19.37
CA ARG A 143 -0.03 -39.02 20.17
C ARG A 143 -1.24 -38.12 20.29
N ASN A 144 -1.09 -36.81 20.06
CA ASN A 144 -2.13 -35.83 20.37
C ASN A 144 -2.61 -35.03 19.15
N LYS A 145 -3.92 -35.01 18.89
CA LYS A 145 -4.56 -34.23 17.80
C LYS A 145 -4.57 -32.71 18.06
N THR A 146 -4.13 -32.27 19.24
CA THR A 146 -4.15 -30.87 19.69
C THR A 146 -2.82 -30.14 19.49
N HIS A 147 -1.78 -30.81 18.99
CA HIS A 147 -0.51 -30.17 18.69
C HIS A 147 -0.55 -29.45 17.32
N CYS A 148 -0.90 -28.16 17.35
CA CYS A 148 -0.89 -27.31 16.16
C CYS A 148 0.50 -26.72 15.92
N PHE A 149 1.06 -26.96 14.73
CA PHE A 149 2.27 -26.27 14.28
C PHE A 149 1.89 -24.97 13.58
N HIS A 150 2.40 -23.85 14.06
CA HIS A 150 2.23 -22.57 13.38
C HIS A 150 3.33 -22.35 12.34
N SER A 151 2.91 -22.02 11.12
CA SER A 151 3.80 -21.48 10.09
C SER A 151 3.10 -20.34 9.37
N GLY A 152 3.86 -19.30 9.04
CA GLY A 152 3.43 -18.22 8.16
C GLY A 152 4.24 -18.22 6.88
N ALA A 153 3.54 -17.98 5.78
CA ALA A 153 4.13 -17.71 4.47
C ALA A 153 3.71 -16.30 4.05
N VAL A 154 4.63 -15.60 3.38
CA VAL A 154 4.35 -14.33 2.71
C VAL A 154 4.46 -14.58 1.22
N MET A 155 3.42 -14.19 0.48
CA MET A 155 3.39 -14.24 -0.98
C MET A 155 4.05 -12.95 -1.51
N GLN A 156 4.99 -13.08 -2.44
CA GLN A 156 5.67 -11.99 -3.16
C GLN A 156 5.08 -11.82 -4.55
#